data_AF-A0A8J5P2B1-F1
#
_entry.id   AF-A0A8J5P2B1-F1
#
_cell.length_a   1.000
_cell.length_b   1.000
_cell.length_c   1.000
_cell.angle_alpha   90.00
_cell.angle_beta   90.00
_cell.angle_gamma   90.00
#
_symmetry.space_group_name_H-M   'P 1'
#
loop_
_entity.id
_entity.type
_entity.pdbx_description
1 polymer ?
#
loop_
_entity_poly.entity_id
_entity_poly.type
_entity_poly.pdbx_seq_one_letter_code
_entity_poly.pdbx_strand_id
1 'polypeptide(L)'
;MFADFPNEIQCQIIRLLDPIGLISLSQSSRHFRRLINPQKRHLVERLLQVELLNEHGGPTLTFRSRDSKLEPSWQDEAWESMRWACTHCLRLLSSKCFDNQSLLRLGYRKPLPNFDAARMITTWEHRPHWRPQYRLTPGSEEYRLEKSRRELYFFAVTKGVMCDVEGDPAEHLDNIDVTVLDGFESLFEKEFRDMDDEEQLELFDAIAQLIENDDCGRKRYLRNCNECRFRKGFLSYTLFAGDRGSQPFPVVPSRRVSFATELDRHFPGFLSTLKSKNPFARNPSASGYLYPMYMVRCIRCERWQEIRSFRLEGLRNGWRHGISGEAELLGQEYDKGCCNKCLVDTRGRGQLAETLKKWILTLLNKRLSFLSSQLCHHFNSHHYKAVSHLPQVEAGEWRVLLEQTPWFSPGTSLSLLREDLDLINTRRRQWKDLLDRAKESDPENSQYRVLDDLYDKWDRRSDAIESKWKWMMGCREEIEDNPELLVDWALDRDGAAFT
;
A
#
# COMPACT_ATOMS: atom_id res chain seq x y z
N MET A 1 -50.03 -17.95 15.32
CA MET A 1 -49.50 -19.30 15.54
C MET A 1 -48.26 -19.29 16.46
N PHE A 2 -47.15 -18.63 16.12
CA PHE A 2 -45.98 -18.62 17.03
C PHE A 2 -46.19 -17.83 18.33
N ALA A 3 -46.96 -16.73 18.29
CA ALA A 3 -47.31 -15.93 19.46
C ALA A 3 -48.27 -16.62 20.44
N ASP A 4 -48.91 -17.72 20.02
CA ASP A 4 -49.93 -18.44 20.78
C ASP A 4 -49.33 -19.56 21.65
N PHE A 5 -48.04 -19.87 21.47
CA PHE A 5 -47.33 -20.82 22.32
C PHE A 5 -47.02 -20.22 23.71
N PRO A 6 -46.95 -21.04 24.77
CA PRO A 6 -46.39 -20.63 26.07
C PRO A 6 -45.00 -20.02 25.92
N ASN A 7 -44.67 -19.06 26.79
CA ASN A 7 -43.38 -18.35 26.74
C ASN A 7 -42.19 -19.30 26.84
N GLU A 8 -42.31 -20.42 27.55
CA GLU A 8 -41.27 -21.44 27.69
C GLU A 8 -40.91 -22.06 26.33
N ILE A 9 -41.92 -22.40 25.53
CA ILE A 9 -41.73 -22.96 24.19
C ILE A 9 -41.18 -21.87 23.24
N GLN A 10 -41.69 -20.64 23.35
CA GLN A 10 -41.18 -19.51 22.58
C GLN A 10 -39.69 -19.27 22.88
N CYS A 11 -39.28 -19.29 24.15
CA CYS A 11 -37.88 -19.15 24.56
C CYS A 11 -37.00 -20.27 23.99
N GLN A 12 -37.44 -21.53 24.04
CA GLN A 12 -36.68 -22.65 23.46
C GLN A 12 -36.44 -22.46 21.96
N ILE A 13 -37.44 -21.96 21.22
CA ILE A 13 -37.30 -21.68 19.78
C ILE A 13 -36.39 -20.47 19.55
N ILE A 14 -36.52 -19.40 20.35
CA ILE A 14 -35.67 -18.20 20.25
C ILE A 14 -34.18 -18.55 20.45
N ARG A 15 -33.85 -19.51 21.33
CA ARG A 15 -32.47 -20.01 21.55
C ARG A 15 -31.82 -20.67 20.33
N LEU A 16 -32.62 -21.03 19.32
CA LEU A 16 -32.17 -21.65 18.08
C LEU A 16 -32.05 -20.66 16.93
N LEU A 17 -32.53 -19.43 17.11
CA LEU A 17 -32.40 -18.39 16.09
C LEU A 17 -30.94 -17.95 15.96
N ASP A 18 -30.56 -17.61 14.74
CA ASP A 18 -29.32 -16.91 14.47
C ASP A 18 -29.44 -15.41 14.88
N PRO A 19 -28.33 -14.64 14.91
CA PRO A 19 -28.36 -13.24 15.32
C PRO A 19 -29.29 -12.37 14.46
N ILE A 20 -29.46 -12.71 13.19
CA ILE A 20 -30.37 -11.99 12.29
C ILE A 20 -31.82 -12.29 12.68
N GLY A 21 -32.19 -13.57 12.77
CA GLY A 21 -33.51 -14.03 13.15
C GLY A 21 -33.96 -13.52 14.52
N LEU A 22 -33.06 -13.52 15.52
CA LEU A 22 -33.34 -13.03 16.87
C LEU A 22 -33.81 -11.56 16.84
N ILE A 23 -33.04 -10.69 16.17
CA ILE A 23 -33.39 -9.27 16.11
C ILE A 23 -34.62 -9.05 15.22
N SER A 24 -34.74 -9.74 14.09
CA SER A 24 -35.91 -9.66 13.22
C SER A 24 -37.19 -10.03 13.97
N LEU A 25 -37.16 -11.10 14.77
CA LEU A 25 -38.28 -11.50 15.62
C LEU A 25 -38.59 -10.45 16.71
N SER A 26 -37.56 -9.88 17.35
CA SER A 26 -37.76 -8.80 18.32
C SER A 26 -38.38 -7.52 17.72
N GLN A 27 -38.22 -7.34 16.40
CA GLN A 27 -38.75 -6.19 15.67
C GLN A 27 -40.18 -6.43 15.14
N SER A 28 -40.59 -7.69 14.98
CA SER A 28 -41.90 -8.04 14.41
C SER A 28 -43.08 -7.76 15.34
N SER A 29 -42.90 -7.81 16.67
CA SER A 29 -43.98 -7.53 17.62
C SER A 29 -43.50 -6.92 18.95
N ARG A 30 -44.39 -6.21 19.65
CA ARG A 30 -44.11 -5.70 21.01
C ARG A 30 -43.90 -6.83 22.02
N HIS A 31 -44.60 -7.95 21.85
CA HIS A 31 -44.47 -9.14 22.70
C HIS A 31 -43.05 -9.70 22.63
N PHE A 32 -42.57 -10.03 21.43
CA PHE A 32 -41.22 -10.58 21.24
C PHE A 32 -40.13 -9.58 21.58
N ARG A 33 -40.35 -8.27 21.38
CA ARG A 33 -39.41 -7.25 21.85
C ARG A 33 -39.22 -7.29 23.36
N ARG A 34 -40.30 -7.46 24.11
CA ARG A 34 -40.26 -7.56 25.58
C ARG A 34 -39.65 -8.88 26.03
N LEU A 35 -40.02 -9.98 25.39
CA LEU A 35 -39.51 -11.32 25.71
C LEU A 35 -38.00 -11.44 25.45
N ILE A 36 -37.54 -10.98 24.27
CA ILE A 36 -36.14 -11.05 23.86
C ILE A 36 -35.30 -9.99 24.58
N ASN A 37 -35.84 -8.78 24.76
CA ASN A 37 -35.15 -7.63 25.36
C ASN A 37 -33.74 -7.41 24.76
N PRO A 38 -33.63 -7.11 23.46
CA PRO A 38 -32.35 -7.08 22.77
C PRO A 38 -31.42 -5.98 23.33
N GLN A 39 -30.20 -6.38 23.68
CA GLN A 39 -29.14 -5.49 24.15
C GLN A 39 -28.19 -5.11 23.02
N LYS A 40 -27.30 -4.15 23.27
CA LYS A 40 -26.27 -3.72 22.30
C LYS A 40 -25.44 -4.90 21.76
N ARG A 41 -25.09 -5.87 22.61
CA ARG A 41 -24.33 -7.06 22.19
C ARG A 41 -25.07 -7.88 21.11
N HIS A 42 -26.39 -8.06 21.25
CA HIS A 42 -27.21 -8.77 20.27
C HIS A 42 -27.31 -8.00 18.94
N LEU A 43 -27.32 -6.66 18.99
CA LEU A 43 -27.24 -5.82 17.78
C LEU A 43 -25.87 -5.92 17.10
N VAL A 44 -24.79 -6.04 17.86
CA VAL A 44 -23.44 -6.28 17.33
C VAL A 44 -23.37 -7.66 16.66
N GLU A 45 -23.87 -8.71 17.32
CA GLU A 45 -23.91 -10.07 16.77
C GLU A 45 -24.67 -10.11 15.44
N ARG A 46 -25.85 -9.47 15.38
CA ARG A 46 -26.59 -9.30 14.13
C ARG A 46 -25.73 -8.62 13.08
N LEU A 47 -25.13 -7.48 13.40
CA LEU A 47 -24.34 -6.70 12.43
C LEU A 47 -23.14 -7.49 11.88
N LEU A 48 -22.48 -8.27 12.72
CA LEU A 48 -21.37 -9.15 12.33
C LEU A 48 -21.82 -10.32 11.45
N GLN A 49 -23.05 -10.81 11.63
CA GLN A 49 -23.62 -11.83 10.75
C GLN A 49 -24.03 -11.23 9.40
N VAL A 50 -24.68 -10.06 9.41
CA VAL A 50 -25.07 -9.32 8.19
C VAL A 50 -23.83 -8.94 7.37
N GLU A 51 -22.70 -8.61 8.01
CA GLU A 51 -21.42 -8.34 7.34
C GLU A 51 -20.92 -9.51 6.46
N LEU A 52 -21.33 -10.75 6.75
CA LEU A 52 -20.90 -11.94 6.02
C LEU A 52 -21.82 -12.29 4.83
N LEU A 53 -23.00 -11.68 4.75
CA LEU A 53 -23.89 -11.88 3.63
C LEU A 53 -23.36 -11.10 2.42
N ASN A 54 -23.14 -11.76 1.28
CA ASN A 54 -22.60 -11.11 0.08
C ASN A 54 -23.39 -9.85 -0.35
N GLU A 55 -24.72 -9.86 -0.19
CA GLU A 55 -25.62 -8.74 -0.50
C GLU A 55 -25.28 -7.47 0.29
N HIS A 56 -24.86 -7.59 1.54
CA HIS A 56 -24.65 -6.45 2.44
C HIS A 56 -23.18 -6.20 2.75
N GLY A 57 -22.40 -7.27 2.85
CA GLY A 57 -20.98 -7.28 3.19
C GLY A 57 -20.05 -7.18 1.99
N GLY A 58 -20.53 -7.45 0.78
CA GLY A 58 -19.70 -7.66 -0.40
C GLY A 58 -19.02 -9.04 -0.40
N PRO A 59 -18.12 -9.29 -1.38
CA PRO A 59 -17.56 -10.60 -1.62
C PRO A 59 -16.69 -11.11 -0.47
N THR A 60 -16.50 -12.44 -0.43
CA THR A 60 -15.60 -13.10 0.51
C THR A 60 -14.14 -12.73 0.20
N LEU A 61 -13.38 -12.47 1.25
CA LEU A 61 -11.98 -12.08 1.16
C LEU A 61 -11.09 -13.26 1.57
N THR A 62 -10.23 -13.68 0.66
CA THR A 62 -9.19 -14.68 0.91
C THR A 62 -7.86 -13.96 1.06
N PHE A 63 -7.17 -14.19 2.17
CA PHE A 63 -5.87 -13.59 2.44
C PHE A 63 -4.92 -14.68 2.91
N ARG A 64 -3.85 -14.92 2.16
CA ARG A 64 -2.78 -15.84 2.54
C ARG A 64 -1.71 -15.04 3.29
N SER A 65 -1.56 -15.31 4.58
CA SER A 65 -0.69 -14.49 5.42
C SER A 65 0.80 -14.62 5.08
N ARG A 66 1.25 -15.78 4.58
CA ARG A 66 2.65 -16.08 4.26
C ARG A 66 3.26 -15.11 3.24
N ASP A 67 2.57 -14.90 2.12
CA ASP A 67 3.04 -14.06 1.01
C ASP A 67 2.20 -12.79 0.85
N SER A 68 1.29 -12.54 1.78
CA SER A 68 0.32 -11.44 1.73
C SER A 68 -0.54 -11.44 0.46
N LYS A 69 -0.72 -12.59 -0.19
CA LYS A 69 -1.59 -12.71 -1.37
C LYS A 69 -3.04 -12.49 -0.94
N LEU A 70 -3.71 -11.58 -1.65
CA LEU A 70 -5.02 -11.09 -1.30
C LEU A 70 -5.95 -11.20 -2.50
N GLU A 71 -7.06 -11.91 -2.34
CA GLU A 71 -8.09 -12.09 -3.36
C GLU A 71 -9.45 -11.70 -2.76
N PRO A 72 -10.17 -10.73 -3.36
CA PRO A 72 -9.76 -9.87 -4.47
C PRO A 72 -8.60 -8.93 -4.10
N SER A 73 -7.76 -8.56 -5.08
CA SER A 73 -6.60 -7.68 -4.85
C SER A 73 -7.04 -6.26 -4.48
N TRP A 74 -6.21 -5.45 -3.81
CA TRP A 74 -6.54 -4.05 -3.44
C TRP A 74 -6.99 -3.15 -4.61
N GLN A 75 -6.68 -3.53 -5.85
CA GLN A 75 -6.99 -2.79 -7.06
C GLN A 75 -8.31 -3.24 -7.70
N ASP A 76 -8.89 -4.33 -7.22
CA ASP A 76 -10.15 -4.86 -7.72
C ASP A 76 -11.33 -3.97 -7.30
N GLU A 77 -12.22 -3.68 -8.25
CA GLU A 77 -13.46 -2.93 -8.01
C GLU A 77 -14.36 -3.58 -6.96
N ALA A 78 -14.23 -4.89 -6.76
CA ALA A 78 -14.91 -5.64 -5.70
C ALA A 78 -14.69 -5.02 -4.31
N TRP A 79 -13.53 -4.40 -4.04
CA TRP A 79 -13.26 -3.72 -2.76
C TRP A 79 -14.18 -2.55 -2.48
N GLU A 80 -14.67 -1.88 -3.53
CA GLU A 80 -15.60 -0.76 -3.40
C GLU A 80 -16.98 -1.21 -2.91
N SER A 81 -17.35 -2.45 -3.21
CA SER A 81 -18.59 -3.08 -2.71
C SER A 81 -18.45 -3.62 -1.28
N MET A 82 -17.23 -3.95 -0.83
CA MET A 82 -17.01 -4.53 0.49
C MET A 82 -17.42 -3.58 1.62
N ARG A 83 -18.14 -4.13 2.59
CA ARG A 83 -18.57 -3.43 3.81
C ARG A 83 -18.10 -4.15 5.05
N TRP A 84 -17.76 -3.35 6.05
CA TRP A 84 -17.17 -3.77 7.30
C TRP A 84 -17.98 -3.23 8.48
N ALA A 85 -18.27 -4.08 9.44
CA ALA A 85 -19.07 -3.71 10.60
C ALA A 85 -18.25 -2.91 11.62
N CYS A 86 -18.72 -1.72 11.97
CA CYS A 86 -18.27 -1.01 13.16
C CYS A 86 -19.22 -1.29 14.32
N THR A 87 -18.72 -1.89 15.39
CA THR A 87 -19.55 -2.34 16.52
C THR A 87 -19.91 -1.23 17.48
N HIS A 88 -19.25 -0.07 17.38
CA HIS A 88 -19.60 1.10 18.18
C HIS A 88 -20.78 1.90 17.60
N CYS A 89 -20.71 2.29 16.32
CA CYS A 89 -21.80 3.02 15.66
C CYS A 89 -22.86 2.11 15.03
N LEU A 90 -22.65 0.79 15.06
CA LEU A 90 -23.55 -0.24 14.53
C LEU A 90 -23.86 -0.08 13.03
N ARG A 91 -22.87 0.34 12.24
CA ARG A 91 -23.00 0.53 10.80
C ARG A 91 -22.07 -0.38 10.02
N LEU A 92 -22.55 -0.82 8.86
CA LEU A 92 -21.71 -1.35 7.78
C LEU A 92 -21.12 -0.17 7.01
N LEU A 93 -19.80 -0.11 6.93
CA LEU A 93 -19.05 1.00 6.33
C LEU A 93 -18.02 0.46 5.34
N SER A 94 -17.61 1.26 4.37
CA SER A 94 -16.52 0.87 3.45
C SER A 94 -15.20 0.65 4.22
N SER A 95 -14.29 -0.15 3.66
CA SER A 95 -12.92 -0.38 4.18
C SER A 95 -12.19 0.92 4.48
N LYS A 96 -12.45 1.98 3.70
CA LYS A 96 -11.90 3.34 3.84
C LYS A 96 -12.18 4.00 5.19
N CYS A 97 -13.23 3.56 5.87
CA CYS A 97 -13.57 4.04 7.19
C CYS A 97 -12.76 3.36 8.29
N PHE A 98 -11.86 2.43 7.97
CA PHE A 98 -11.07 1.66 8.93
C PHE A 98 -9.58 1.79 8.64
N ASP A 99 -8.78 1.25 9.56
CA ASP A 99 -7.37 0.94 9.31
C ASP A 99 -7.32 -0.41 8.58
N ASN A 100 -6.95 -0.37 7.30
CA ASN A 100 -6.94 -1.55 6.44
C ASN A 100 -5.94 -2.62 6.90
N GLN A 101 -4.82 -2.22 7.52
CA GLN A 101 -3.91 -3.20 8.11
C GLN A 101 -4.58 -3.92 9.28
N SER A 102 -5.33 -3.17 10.09
CA SER A 102 -6.13 -3.76 11.15
C SER A 102 -7.23 -4.69 10.62
N LEU A 103 -7.84 -4.40 9.46
CA LEU A 103 -8.84 -5.29 8.83
C LEU A 103 -8.25 -6.63 8.37
N LEU A 104 -6.99 -6.64 7.91
CA LEU A 104 -6.33 -7.87 7.46
C LEU A 104 -5.73 -8.70 8.60
N ARG A 105 -5.62 -8.16 9.83
CA ARG A 105 -5.17 -8.94 10.98
C ARG A 105 -6.14 -10.09 11.23
N LEU A 106 -5.59 -11.28 11.46
CA LEU A 106 -6.34 -12.53 11.60
C LEU A 106 -7.63 -12.39 12.43
N GLY A 107 -7.54 -11.88 13.65
CA GLY A 107 -8.71 -11.73 14.52
C GLY A 107 -9.77 -10.72 14.05
N TYR A 108 -9.45 -9.76 13.18
CA TYR A 108 -10.39 -8.71 12.74
C TYR A 108 -10.90 -8.90 11.30
N ARG A 109 -10.29 -9.81 10.54
CA ARG A 109 -10.67 -10.21 9.18
C ARG A 109 -12.06 -10.86 9.16
N LYS A 110 -12.75 -10.82 8.02
CA LYS A 110 -13.97 -11.63 7.83
C LYS A 110 -13.59 -13.11 7.77
N PRO A 111 -14.20 -13.99 8.58
CA PRO A 111 -14.03 -15.43 8.42
C PRO A 111 -14.64 -15.91 7.12
N LEU A 112 -14.12 -17.04 6.64
CA LEU A 112 -14.69 -17.75 5.50
C LEU A 112 -16.06 -18.35 5.90
N PRO A 113 -17.05 -18.41 4.98
CA PRO A 113 -18.45 -18.72 5.32
C PRO A 113 -18.69 -20.06 6.03
N ASN A 114 -17.85 -21.06 5.78
CA ASN A 114 -18.05 -22.43 6.25
C ASN A 114 -17.42 -22.72 7.63
N PHE A 115 -16.77 -21.73 8.25
CA PHE A 115 -16.06 -21.92 9.52
C PHE A 115 -16.87 -21.40 10.71
N ASP A 116 -16.54 -21.89 11.90
CA ASP A 116 -17.31 -21.61 13.13
C ASP A 116 -17.40 -20.11 13.45
N ALA A 117 -16.35 -19.35 13.16
CA ALA A 117 -16.35 -17.90 13.34
C ALA A 117 -17.38 -17.16 12.44
N ALA A 118 -17.84 -17.79 11.36
CA ALA A 118 -18.92 -17.30 10.49
C ALA A 118 -20.32 -17.79 10.90
N ARG A 119 -20.40 -18.89 11.67
CA ARG A 119 -21.65 -19.51 12.16
C ARG A 119 -21.98 -19.00 13.57
N MET A 120 -22.04 -17.68 13.76
CA MET A 120 -22.33 -17.10 15.08
C MET A 120 -23.71 -17.52 15.57
N ILE A 121 -23.76 -18.18 16.73
CA ILE A 121 -24.98 -18.37 17.52
C ILE A 121 -25.11 -17.17 18.48
N THR A 122 -26.34 -16.71 18.72
CA THR A 122 -26.58 -15.53 19.58
C THR A 122 -26.17 -15.79 21.02
N THR A 123 -25.76 -14.73 21.73
CA THR A 123 -25.50 -14.78 23.18
C THR A 123 -26.74 -14.49 24.02
N TRP A 124 -27.94 -14.58 23.43
CA TRP A 124 -29.21 -14.24 24.09
C TRP A 124 -29.40 -15.01 25.40
N GLU A 125 -28.97 -16.26 25.43
CA GLU A 125 -28.76 -17.01 26.66
C GLU A 125 -27.33 -17.53 26.75
N HIS A 126 -26.81 -17.63 27.98
CA HIS A 126 -25.48 -18.15 28.27
C HIS A 126 -25.34 -19.59 27.78
N ARG A 127 -24.91 -19.78 26.53
CA ARG A 127 -24.28 -21.04 26.14
C ARG A 127 -22.80 -21.00 26.54
N PRO A 128 -22.25 -22.07 27.13
CA PRO A 128 -20.83 -22.15 27.51
C PRO A 128 -19.83 -22.03 26.35
N HIS A 129 -20.29 -22.06 25.10
CA HIS A 129 -19.42 -22.34 23.96
C HIS A 129 -18.96 -21.09 23.22
N TRP A 130 -19.56 -19.92 23.48
CA TRP A 130 -19.03 -18.67 22.96
C TRP A 130 -17.88 -18.27 23.86
N ARG A 131 -16.66 -18.78 23.58
CA ARG A 131 -15.43 -18.50 24.35
C ARG A 131 -15.39 -17.01 24.65
N PRO A 132 -15.76 -16.56 25.86
CA PRO A 132 -15.45 -15.21 26.25
C PRO A 132 -13.93 -15.21 26.22
N GLN A 133 -13.31 -14.30 25.50
CA GLN A 133 -11.88 -14.05 25.64
C GLN A 133 -11.66 -13.46 27.04
N TYR A 134 -11.88 -14.27 28.08
CA TYR A 134 -11.25 -14.09 29.35
C TYR A 134 -9.78 -13.92 29.02
N ARG A 135 -9.17 -12.86 29.55
CA ARG A 135 -7.71 -12.79 29.54
C ARG A 135 -7.24 -14.08 30.18
N LEU A 136 -6.66 -14.97 29.38
CA LEU A 136 -6.07 -16.19 29.87
C LEU A 136 -5.09 -15.78 30.97
N THR A 137 -5.22 -16.41 32.14
CA THR A 137 -4.39 -16.09 33.29
C THR A 137 -2.94 -16.40 32.92
N PRO A 138 -2.01 -15.43 33.01
CA PRO A 138 -0.60 -15.71 32.72
C PRO A 138 -0.12 -16.91 33.55
N GLY A 139 0.45 -17.91 32.89
CA GLY A 139 0.92 -19.14 33.53
C GLY A 139 -0.08 -20.30 33.60
N SER A 140 -1.34 -20.11 33.18
CA SER A 140 -2.27 -21.25 33.01
C SER A 140 -1.87 -22.12 31.82
N GLU A 141 -2.33 -23.37 31.80
CA GLU A 141 -2.09 -24.30 30.70
C GLU A 141 -2.67 -23.75 29.39
N GLU A 142 -3.89 -23.19 29.43
CA GLU A 142 -4.52 -22.58 28.26
C GLU A 142 -3.74 -21.37 27.74
N TYR A 143 -3.14 -20.58 28.65
CA TYR A 143 -2.25 -19.47 28.25
C TYR A 143 -1.00 -19.99 27.52
N ARG A 144 -0.41 -21.08 28.01
CA ARG A 144 0.75 -21.71 27.36
C ARG A 144 0.40 -22.26 25.99
N LEU A 145 -0.71 -22.98 25.86
CA LEU A 145 -1.18 -23.53 24.58
C LEU A 145 -1.48 -22.43 23.55
N GLU A 146 -2.19 -21.36 23.95
CA GLU A 146 -2.44 -20.20 23.09
C GLU A 146 -1.14 -19.50 22.67
N LYS A 147 -0.14 -19.44 23.56
CA LYS A 147 1.17 -18.88 23.25
C LYS A 147 1.90 -19.74 22.22
N SER A 148 1.99 -21.06 22.43
CA SER A 148 2.59 -22.01 21.49
C SER A 148 1.92 -21.97 20.12
N ARG A 149 0.58 -21.91 20.09
CA ARG A 149 -0.19 -21.78 18.84
C ARG A 149 0.14 -20.48 18.08
N ARG A 150 0.33 -19.36 18.77
CA ARG A 150 0.74 -18.09 18.14
C ARG A 150 2.17 -18.12 17.62
N GLU A 151 3.08 -18.77 18.33
CA GLU A 151 4.47 -18.96 17.91
C GLU A 151 4.53 -19.84 16.65
N LEU A 152 3.79 -20.95 16.63
CA LEU A 152 3.64 -21.82 15.47
C LEU A 152 3.07 -21.08 14.26
N TYR A 153 2.00 -20.29 14.46
CA TYR A 153 1.44 -19.46 13.40
C TYR A 153 2.45 -18.45 12.86
N PHE A 154 3.15 -17.74 13.74
CA PHE A 154 4.17 -16.77 13.35
C PHE A 154 5.27 -17.44 12.52
N PHE A 155 5.71 -18.63 12.92
CA PHE A 155 6.71 -19.40 12.20
C PHE A 155 6.21 -19.77 10.79
N ALA A 156 5.02 -20.35 10.68
CA ALA A 156 4.41 -20.76 9.43
C ALA A 156 4.24 -19.62 8.41
N VAL A 157 3.94 -18.39 8.88
CA VAL A 157 3.70 -17.24 7.98
C VAL A 157 4.94 -16.39 7.70
N THR A 158 6.07 -16.59 8.38
CA THR A 158 7.28 -15.75 8.20
C THR A 158 8.46 -16.46 7.54
N LYS A 159 8.57 -17.79 7.64
CA LYS A 159 9.77 -18.52 7.15
C LYS A 159 9.91 -18.58 5.62
N GLY A 160 8.85 -18.38 4.84
CA GLY A 160 8.98 -18.18 3.39
C GLY A 160 9.82 -16.95 2.98
N VAL A 161 10.11 -16.05 3.93
CA VAL A 161 10.95 -14.86 3.75
C VAL A 161 12.30 -14.99 4.50
N MET A 162 12.48 -15.99 5.36
CA MET A 162 13.64 -16.16 6.25
C MET A 162 14.53 -17.36 5.92
N CYS A 163 14.53 -17.83 4.66
CA CYS A 163 15.55 -18.75 4.16
C CYS A 163 16.99 -18.17 4.21
N ASP A 164 17.15 -16.88 4.53
CA ASP A 164 18.44 -16.19 4.67
C ASP A 164 18.90 -15.98 6.13
N VAL A 165 18.17 -16.49 7.14
CA VAL A 165 18.61 -16.42 8.54
C VAL A 165 19.42 -17.67 8.87
N GLU A 166 20.69 -17.49 9.25
CA GLU A 166 21.58 -18.57 9.73
C GLU A 166 20.89 -19.39 10.83
N GLY A 167 20.56 -20.66 10.55
CA GLY A 167 19.99 -21.62 11.49
C GLY A 167 19.10 -22.68 10.82
N ASP A 168 19.22 -23.94 11.24
CA ASP A 168 18.42 -25.08 10.73
C ASP A 168 16.93 -24.90 11.11
N PRO A 169 16.01 -24.78 10.13
CA PRO A 169 14.57 -24.68 10.41
C PRO A 169 14.01 -25.83 11.26
N ALA A 170 14.62 -27.03 11.18
CA ALA A 170 14.21 -28.20 11.96
C ALA A 170 14.42 -27.98 13.47
N GLU A 171 15.51 -27.33 13.88
CA GLU A 171 15.80 -27.08 15.30
C GLU A 171 14.74 -26.18 15.96
N HIS A 172 14.07 -25.30 15.20
CA HIS A 172 13.03 -24.42 15.74
C HIS A 172 11.66 -25.08 15.85
N LEU A 173 11.32 -26.01 14.95
CA LEU A 173 10.12 -26.85 15.10
C LEU A 173 10.30 -27.88 16.22
N ASP A 174 11.50 -28.45 16.38
CA ASP A 174 11.83 -29.33 17.51
C ASP A 174 11.68 -28.62 18.87
N ASN A 175 11.83 -27.28 18.89
CA ASN A 175 11.59 -26.45 20.08
C ASN A 175 10.11 -26.10 20.31
N ILE A 176 9.25 -26.22 19.29
CA ILE A 176 7.81 -26.02 19.41
C ILE A 176 7.17 -27.40 19.55
N ASP A 177 6.83 -27.79 20.77
CA ASP A 177 6.09 -29.01 21.02
C ASP A 177 4.70 -28.94 20.36
N VAL A 178 4.61 -29.38 19.10
CA VAL A 178 3.38 -29.41 18.30
C VAL A 178 2.45 -30.53 18.76
N THR A 179 2.95 -31.51 19.52
CA THR A 179 2.16 -32.64 20.03
C THR A 179 1.17 -32.24 21.12
N VAL A 180 1.33 -31.05 21.71
CA VAL A 180 0.38 -30.49 22.69
C VAL A 180 -0.77 -29.71 22.04
N LEU A 181 -0.80 -29.57 20.71
CA LEU A 181 -1.83 -28.84 19.99
C LEU A 181 -2.78 -29.81 19.28
N ASP A 182 -3.98 -29.99 19.86
CA ASP A 182 -5.04 -30.81 19.27
C ASP A 182 -5.36 -30.39 17.81
N GLY A 183 -5.42 -31.38 16.91
CA GLY A 183 -5.80 -31.20 15.50
C GLY A 183 -4.64 -30.93 14.54
N PHE A 184 -3.39 -30.98 15.02
CA PHE A 184 -2.18 -30.86 14.19
C PHE A 184 -1.48 -32.21 13.96
N GLU A 185 -1.98 -33.30 14.54
CA GLU A 185 -1.32 -34.61 14.58
C GLU A 185 -1.12 -35.18 13.17
N SER A 186 -2.10 -34.99 12.28
CA SER A 186 -2.04 -35.45 10.88
C SER A 186 -1.12 -34.62 9.98
N LEU A 187 -0.64 -33.47 10.43
CA LEU A 187 0.25 -32.63 9.62
C LEU A 187 1.72 -33.06 9.71
N PHE A 188 2.09 -33.83 10.73
CA PHE A 188 3.47 -34.23 11.00
C PHE A 188 3.69 -35.74 10.83
N GLU A 189 3.05 -36.36 9.81
CA GLU A 189 3.21 -37.79 9.50
C GLU A 189 4.63 -38.18 9.05
N LYS A 190 5.41 -37.21 8.57
CA LYS A 190 6.82 -37.33 8.17
C LYS A 190 7.65 -36.41 9.07
N GLU A 191 8.86 -36.82 9.44
CA GLU A 191 9.77 -35.92 10.18
C GLU A 191 10.15 -34.74 9.29
N PHE A 192 10.15 -33.52 9.86
CA PHE A 192 10.43 -32.30 9.10
C PHE A 192 11.79 -32.36 8.39
N ARG A 193 12.78 -33.04 8.99
CA ARG A 193 14.13 -33.23 8.44
C ARG A 193 14.17 -34.07 7.16
N ASP A 194 13.16 -34.90 6.95
CA ASP A 194 13.05 -35.77 5.78
C ASP A 194 12.26 -35.11 4.64
N MET A 195 11.66 -33.95 4.88
CA MET A 195 10.86 -33.20 3.90
C MET A 195 11.75 -32.36 2.98
N ASP A 196 11.44 -32.35 1.69
CA ASP A 196 12.04 -31.38 0.77
C ASP A 196 11.45 -29.96 0.95
N ASP A 197 12.05 -28.96 0.29
CA ASP A 197 11.65 -27.56 0.45
C ASP A 197 10.17 -27.30 0.06
N GLU A 198 9.63 -28.06 -0.91
CA GLU A 198 8.23 -27.91 -1.37
C GLU A 198 7.27 -28.50 -0.35
N GLU A 199 7.56 -29.71 0.14
CA GLU A 199 6.82 -30.38 1.21
C GLU A 199 6.80 -29.54 2.50
N GLN A 200 7.92 -28.92 2.87
CA GLN A 200 7.99 -28.01 4.02
C GLN A 200 7.11 -26.77 3.83
N LEU A 201 7.08 -26.19 2.63
CA LEU A 201 6.25 -25.03 2.32
C LEU A 201 4.75 -25.37 2.35
N GLU A 202 4.37 -26.55 1.87
CA GLU A 202 3.00 -27.05 1.94
C GLU A 202 2.56 -27.28 3.39
N LEU A 203 3.44 -27.86 4.22
CA LEU A 203 3.19 -28.02 5.65
C LEU A 203 2.94 -26.67 6.33
N PHE A 204 3.76 -25.65 6.07
CA PHE A 204 3.55 -24.32 6.63
C PHE A 204 2.25 -23.68 6.16
N ASP A 205 1.88 -23.83 4.88
CA ASP A 205 0.60 -23.36 4.37
C ASP A 205 -0.58 -24.07 5.08
N ALA A 206 -0.47 -25.38 5.30
CA ALA A 206 -1.49 -26.16 6.01
C ALA A 206 -1.63 -25.75 7.48
N ILE A 207 -0.51 -25.59 8.20
CA ILE A 207 -0.49 -25.08 9.59
C ILE A 207 -1.13 -23.70 9.67
N ALA A 208 -0.70 -22.77 8.80
CA ALA A 208 -1.24 -21.43 8.75
C ALA A 208 -2.75 -21.49 8.50
N GLN A 209 -3.19 -22.26 7.50
CA GLN A 209 -4.60 -22.38 7.14
C GLN A 209 -5.45 -22.95 8.28
N LEU A 210 -5.00 -24.00 8.98
CA LEU A 210 -5.70 -24.55 10.15
C LEU A 210 -5.87 -23.49 11.25
N ILE A 211 -4.80 -22.75 11.57
CA ILE A 211 -4.87 -21.70 12.57
C ILE A 211 -5.79 -20.57 12.13
N GLU A 212 -5.65 -20.13 10.87
CA GLU A 212 -6.45 -19.06 10.32
C GLU A 212 -7.94 -19.40 10.32
N ASN A 213 -8.30 -20.63 9.96
CA ASN A 213 -9.68 -21.10 9.93
C ASN A 213 -10.39 -20.98 11.28
N ASP A 214 -9.65 -21.22 12.37
CA ASP A 214 -10.18 -21.18 13.72
C ASP A 214 -10.13 -19.75 14.31
N ASP A 215 -9.03 -19.03 14.11
CA ASP A 215 -8.77 -17.73 14.74
C ASP A 215 -9.29 -16.52 13.95
N CYS A 216 -9.62 -16.72 12.66
CA CYS A 216 -10.06 -15.64 11.80
C CYS A 216 -11.36 -15.02 12.31
N GLY A 217 -11.34 -13.70 12.48
CA GLY A 217 -12.52 -12.93 12.81
C GLY A 217 -13.01 -13.04 14.26
N ARG A 218 -12.27 -13.73 15.15
CA ARG A 218 -12.61 -13.87 16.58
C ARG A 218 -12.71 -12.55 17.34
N LYS A 219 -12.05 -11.49 16.86
CA LYS A 219 -12.00 -10.14 17.46
C LYS A 219 -12.80 -9.10 16.65
N ARG A 220 -13.61 -9.51 15.66
CA ARG A 220 -14.46 -8.57 14.88
C ARG A 220 -15.37 -7.72 15.77
N TYR A 221 -15.82 -8.26 16.91
CA TYR A 221 -16.65 -7.53 17.86
C TYR A 221 -15.97 -6.29 18.47
N LEU A 222 -14.64 -6.23 18.45
CA LEU A 222 -13.84 -5.09 18.93
C LEU A 222 -13.60 -4.03 17.85
N ARG A 223 -13.97 -4.29 16.59
CA ARG A 223 -13.63 -3.44 15.44
C ARG A 223 -14.42 -2.13 15.45
N ASN A 224 -13.68 -1.03 15.34
CA ASN A 224 -14.22 0.33 15.31
C ASN A 224 -13.71 1.09 14.09
N CYS A 225 -14.59 1.86 13.45
CA CYS A 225 -14.18 2.76 12.36
C CYS A 225 -13.33 3.92 12.90
N ASN A 226 -12.57 4.55 12.01
CA ASN A 226 -11.65 5.64 12.33
C ASN A 226 -12.35 6.79 13.03
N GLU A 227 -13.58 7.14 12.63
CA GLU A 227 -14.37 8.18 13.31
C GLU A 227 -14.76 7.80 14.75
N CYS A 228 -15.20 6.55 14.98
CA CYS A 228 -15.49 6.08 16.33
C CYS A 228 -14.23 5.97 17.20
N ARG A 229 -13.08 5.62 16.61
CA ARG A 229 -11.79 5.59 17.30
C ARG A 229 -11.35 7.01 17.67
N PHE A 230 -11.51 7.98 16.76
CA PHE A 230 -11.21 9.38 16.98
C PHE A 230 -12.03 9.98 18.12
N ARG A 231 -13.36 9.84 18.08
CA ARG A 231 -14.26 10.39 19.12
C ARG A 231 -14.00 9.84 20.52
N LYS A 232 -13.48 8.61 20.61
CA LYS A 232 -13.09 7.99 21.88
C LYS A 232 -11.67 8.33 22.33
N GLY A 233 -10.93 9.11 21.55
CA GLY A 233 -9.53 9.42 21.83
C GLY A 233 -8.57 8.25 21.63
N PHE A 234 -8.96 7.17 20.94
CA PHE A 234 -8.07 6.01 20.68
C PHE A 234 -7.05 6.24 19.55
N LEU A 235 -7.15 7.37 18.85
CA LEU A 235 -6.17 7.80 17.87
C LEU A 235 -5.20 8.85 18.45
N SER A 236 -5.27 9.12 19.75
CA SER A 236 -4.37 10.05 20.41
C SER A 236 -2.95 9.48 20.53
N TYR A 237 -2.00 10.42 20.58
CA TYR A 237 -0.55 10.23 20.50
C TYR A 237 -0.01 9.23 21.54
N THR A 238 0.66 8.17 21.07
CA THR A 238 1.61 7.41 21.89
C THR A 238 3.01 7.95 21.62
N LEU A 239 3.66 8.49 22.66
CA LEU A 239 4.98 9.16 22.68
C LEU A 239 6.14 8.46 21.95
N PHE A 240 5.97 7.20 21.55
CA PHE A 240 7.01 6.36 20.94
C PHE A 240 6.73 5.98 19.47
N ALA A 241 5.67 6.51 18.85
CA ALA A 241 5.40 6.30 17.43
C ALA A 241 5.22 7.66 16.77
N GLY A 242 6.31 8.23 16.26
CA GLY A 242 6.36 9.52 15.52
C GLY A 242 5.57 9.55 14.21
N ASP A 243 4.62 8.63 14.06
CA ASP A 243 4.01 8.17 12.82
C ASP A 243 2.48 8.14 12.88
N ARG A 244 1.85 8.93 13.76
CA ARG A 244 0.36 8.94 13.88
C ARG A 244 -0.30 10.32 13.81
N GLY A 245 0.46 11.35 13.43
CA GLY A 245 -0.05 12.72 13.37
C GLY A 245 -0.26 13.34 14.76
N SER A 246 -1.16 14.32 14.85
CA SER A 246 -1.52 15.02 16.09
C SER A 246 -2.96 14.72 16.49
N GLN A 247 -3.36 15.06 17.72
CA GLN A 247 -4.75 14.88 18.17
C GLN A 247 -5.80 15.57 17.26
N PRO A 248 -5.62 16.82 16.78
CA PRO A 248 -6.54 17.41 15.81
C PRO A 248 -6.36 16.89 14.38
N PHE A 249 -5.25 16.21 14.07
CA PHE A 249 -4.92 15.71 12.74
C PHE A 249 -4.39 14.26 12.81
N PRO A 250 -5.25 13.28 13.11
CA PRO A 250 -4.85 11.88 13.25
C PRO A 250 -4.51 11.27 11.88
N VAL A 251 -3.34 10.65 11.79
CA VAL A 251 -2.92 9.92 10.57
C VAL A 251 -3.04 8.43 10.82
N VAL A 252 -3.83 7.75 10.00
CA VAL A 252 -4.11 6.31 10.12
C VAL A 252 -3.66 5.58 8.86
N PRO A 253 -2.92 4.46 8.95
CA PRO A 253 -2.61 3.62 7.80
C PRO A 253 -3.87 3.16 7.05
N SER A 254 -3.76 3.06 5.73
CA SER A 254 -4.83 2.66 4.81
C SER A 254 -4.36 1.50 3.91
N ARG A 255 -5.01 1.33 2.75
CA ARG A 255 -4.63 0.36 1.72
C ARG A 255 -3.20 0.56 1.21
N ARG A 256 -2.64 -0.50 0.62
CA ARG A 256 -1.43 -0.41 -0.20
C ARG A 256 -1.85 -0.32 -1.66
N VAL A 257 -1.27 0.62 -2.40
CA VAL A 257 -1.56 0.83 -3.82
C VAL A 257 -0.24 0.80 -4.57
N SER A 258 -0.24 0.14 -5.73
CA SER A 258 0.91 0.12 -6.62
C SER A 258 0.94 1.41 -7.41
N PHE A 259 2.10 2.07 -7.43
CA PHE A 259 2.33 3.25 -8.27
C PHE A 259 3.59 3.06 -9.08
N ALA A 260 3.60 3.58 -10.31
CA ALA A 260 4.76 3.49 -11.19
C ALA A 260 5.95 4.34 -10.68
N THR A 261 5.65 5.45 -10.00
CA THR A 261 6.68 6.38 -9.49
C THR A 261 6.21 7.09 -8.20
N GLU A 262 7.14 7.69 -7.45
CA GLU A 262 6.80 8.57 -6.32
C GLU A 262 5.94 9.77 -6.75
N LEU A 263 6.17 10.30 -7.96
CA LEU A 263 5.38 11.40 -8.50
C LEU A 263 3.91 10.99 -8.70
N ASP A 264 3.69 9.80 -9.28
CA ASP A 264 2.37 9.21 -9.48
C ASP A 264 1.68 8.82 -8.15
N ARG A 265 2.45 8.49 -7.11
CA ARG A 265 1.88 8.29 -5.76
C ARG A 265 1.21 9.57 -5.22
N HIS A 266 1.84 10.72 -5.43
CA HIS A 266 1.35 12.02 -4.94
C HIS A 266 0.32 12.64 -5.88
N PHE A 267 0.50 12.46 -7.20
CA PHE A 267 -0.33 13.00 -8.27
C PHE A 267 -0.81 11.89 -9.23
N PRO A 268 -1.58 10.91 -8.73
CA PRO A 268 -2.03 9.74 -9.49
C PRO A 268 -2.75 10.13 -10.78
N GLY A 269 -2.24 9.63 -11.90
CA GLY A 269 -2.84 9.83 -13.23
C GLY A 269 -2.88 11.28 -13.71
N PHE A 270 -2.31 12.24 -12.96
CA PHE A 270 -2.32 13.65 -13.37
C PHE A 270 -1.45 13.86 -14.62
N LEU A 271 -0.25 13.28 -14.65
CA LEU A 271 0.63 13.44 -15.81
C LEU A 271 0.05 12.86 -17.11
N SER A 272 -0.87 11.89 -17.02
CA SER A 272 -1.56 11.35 -18.19
C SER A 272 -2.68 12.24 -18.73
N THR A 273 -3.15 13.23 -17.96
CA THR A 273 -4.15 14.20 -18.45
C THR A 273 -3.51 15.36 -19.20
N LEU A 274 -2.19 15.52 -19.12
CA LEU A 274 -1.44 16.56 -19.82
C LEU A 274 -1.32 16.24 -21.32
N LYS A 275 -1.21 17.28 -22.14
CA LYS A 275 -1.01 17.14 -23.60
C LYS A 275 0.32 16.47 -23.94
N SER A 276 1.31 16.65 -23.08
CA SER A 276 2.62 16.00 -23.15
C SER A 276 2.49 14.48 -23.01
N LYS A 277 2.43 13.75 -24.14
CA LYS A 277 2.28 12.29 -24.16
C LYS A 277 3.55 11.58 -23.69
N ASN A 278 3.39 10.60 -22.79
CA ASN A 278 4.49 9.79 -22.29
C ASN A 278 5.02 8.84 -23.39
N PRO A 279 6.30 8.92 -23.78
CA PRO A 279 6.89 8.06 -24.81
C PRO A 279 7.01 6.58 -24.38
N PHE A 280 6.90 6.28 -23.08
CA PHE A 280 7.00 4.94 -22.52
C PHE A 280 5.72 4.52 -21.82
N ALA A 281 4.59 4.58 -22.51
CA ALA A 281 3.38 3.86 -22.11
C ALA A 281 3.61 2.33 -22.22
N ARG A 282 4.60 1.80 -21.49
CA ARG A 282 4.73 0.36 -21.28
C ARG A 282 3.62 -0.06 -20.33
N ASN A 283 3.03 -1.20 -20.67
CA ASN A 283 1.99 -1.92 -19.96
C ASN A 283 1.91 -1.60 -18.45
N PRO A 284 0.72 -1.27 -17.91
CA PRO A 284 0.51 -1.02 -16.47
C PRO A 284 0.90 -2.22 -15.57
N SER A 285 1.20 -3.38 -16.16
CA SER A 285 1.68 -4.60 -15.52
C SER A 285 3.17 -4.63 -15.16
N ALA A 286 3.96 -3.59 -15.47
CA ALA A 286 5.32 -3.48 -14.95
C ALA A 286 5.29 -3.11 -13.45
N SER A 287 5.62 -4.08 -12.59
CA SER A 287 5.61 -4.03 -11.12
C SER A 287 5.84 -2.64 -10.50
N GLY A 288 4.76 -1.89 -10.25
CA GLY A 288 4.85 -0.65 -9.49
C GLY A 288 5.15 -0.94 -8.02
N TYR A 289 5.84 -0.03 -7.36
CA TYR A 289 6.13 -0.17 -5.92
C TYR A 289 4.82 -0.08 -5.13
N LEU A 290 4.62 -1.03 -4.21
CA LEU A 290 3.47 -1.01 -3.29
C LEU A 290 3.70 0.03 -2.20
N TYR A 291 2.99 1.15 -2.29
CA TYR A 291 3.07 2.20 -1.28
C TYR A 291 1.92 2.10 -0.27
N PRO A 292 2.19 2.22 1.03
CA PRO A 292 1.14 2.42 2.02
C PRO A 292 0.52 3.82 1.82
N MET A 293 -0.81 3.85 1.74
CA MET A 293 -1.60 5.07 1.78
C MET A 293 -2.02 5.34 3.22
N TYR A 294 -2.39 6.59 3.49
CA TYR A 294 -2.80 7.05 4.82
C TYR A 294 -4.09 7.84 4.73
N MET A 295 -4.99 7.65 5.70
CA MET A 295 -6.21 8.41 5.87
C MET A 295 -6.01 9.47 6.96
N VAL A 296 -6.58 10.65 6.72
CA VAL A 296 -6.64 11.73 7.70
C VAL A 296 -8.04 12.32 7.76
N ARG A 297 -8.45 12.75 8.96
CA ARG A 297 -9.70 13.47 9.18
C ARG A 297 -9.49 14.96 8.91
N CYS A 298 -10.30 15.53 8.03
CA CYS A 298 -10.31 16.97 7.83
C CYS A 298 -10.89 17.69 9.05
N ILE A 299 -10.22 18.74 9.52
CA ILE A 299 -10.67 19.51 10.70
C ILE A 299 -11.95 20.31 10.43
N ARG A 300 -12.20 20.72 9.18
CA ARG A 300 -13.36 21.54 8.80
C ARG A 300 -14.59 20.72 8.41
N CYS A 301 -14.45 19.81 7.44
CA CYS A 301 -15.59 19.01 6.97
C CYS A 301 -15.76 17.68 7.71
N GLU A 302 -14.86 17.35 8.64
CA GLU A 302 -14.89 16.11 9.45
C GLU A 302 -14.82 14.80 8.65
N ARG A 303 -14.55 14.88 7.34
CA ARG A 303 -14.44 13.71 6.47
C ARG A 303 -13.05 13.10 6.55
N TRP A 304 -13.02 11.77 6.57
CA TRP A 304 -11.80 10.99 6.40
C TRP A 304 -11.48 10.89 4.92
N GLN A 305 -10.29 11.34 4.53
CA GLN A 305 -9.80 11.31 3.15
C GLN A 305 -8.35 10.83 3.13
N GLU A 306 -7.87 10.36 1.99
CA GLU A 306 -6.45 10.01 1.87
C GLU A 306 -5.60 11.28 2.04
N ILE A 307 -4.39 11.13 2.59
CA ILE A 307 -3.50 12.26 2.89
C ILE A 307 -3.17 13.10 1.65
N ARG A 308 -3.25 12.51 0.45
CA ARG A 308 -3.13 13.22 -0.84
C ARG A 308 -4.33 14.09 -1.20
N SER A 309 -5.35 14.20 -0.35
CA SER A 309 -6.38 15.27 -0.44
C SER A 309 -6.02 16.46 0.44
N PHE A 310 -4.85 16.46 1.09
CA PHE A 310 -4.39 17.52 1.97
C PHE A 310 -3.08 18.12 1.43
N ARG A 311 -2.92 19.43 1.53
CA ARG A 311 -1.72 20.14 1.06
C ARG A 311 -1.09 20.89 2.21
N LEU A 312 -0.38 20.12 3.04
CA LEU A 312 0.36 20.64 4.18
C LEU A 312 1.75 21.06 3.71
N GLU A 313 2.03 22.35 3.67
CA GLU A 313 3.41 22.80 3.64
C GLU A 313 4.10 22.43 4.98
N GLY A 314 5.21 21.68 4.92
CA GLY A 314 6.14 21.62 6.04
C GLY A 314 6.01 20.51 7.09
N LEU A 315 5.40 19.35 6.80
CA LEU A 315 5.68 18.16 7.64
C LEU A 315 7.01 17.52 7.20
N ARG A 316 8.10 17.91 7.89
CA ARG A 316 9.34 17.11 7.97
C ARG A 316 8.94 15.70 8.41
N ASN A 317 9.40 14.69 7.67
CA ASN A 317 9.01 13.28 7.72
C ASN A 317 7.75 12.95 6.89
N GLY A 318 7.75 13.37 5.61
CA GLY A 318 6.89 12.78 4.59
C GLY A 318 6.86 11.26 4.73
N TRP A 319 5.71 10.63 4.55
CA TRP A 319 5.47 9.22 4.89
C TRP A 319 5.89 8.25 3.76
N ARG A 320 7.12 7.83 3.46
CA ARG A 320 8.47 7.91 4.03
C ARG A 320 9.43 7.84 2.84
N HIS A 321 9.90 8.99 2.36
CA HIS A 321 11.21 9.18 1.72
C HIS A 321 11.48 10.68 1.61
N GLY A 322 12.67 11.08 2.07
CA GLY A 322 13.03 12.47 2.36
C GLY A 322 13.12 13.36 1.12
N ILE A 323 12.66 14.59 1.31
CA ILE A 323 13.38 15.76 0.80
C ILE A 323 14.05 16.35 2.05
N SER A 324 15.35 16.13 2.18
CA SER A 324 16.18 16.87 3.12
C SER A 324 16.26 18.32 2.65
N GLY A 325 16.18 19.26 3.59
CA GLY A 325 16.52 20.66 3.36
C GLY A 325 15.31 21.60 3.39
N GLU A 326 15.28 22.41 4.45
CA GLU A 326 14.84 23.81 4.40
C GLU A 326 13.46 24.12 3.79
N ALA A 327 12.43 24.07 4.64
CA ALA A 327 11.28 24.96 4.51
C ALA A 327 10.66 25.14 5.90
N GLU A 328 11.34 25.94 6.71
CA GLU A 328 10.71 26.55 7.89
C GLU A 328 9.84 27.73 7.43
N LEU A 329 8.61 27.73 7.98
CA LEU A 329 7.69 28.87 8.12
C LEU A 329 6.98 29.40 6.87
N LEU A 330 5.66 29.20 6.81
CA LEU A 330 4.64 30.26 6.88
C LEU A 330 3.23 29.65 6.74
N GLY A 331 2.38 29.82 7.76
CA GLY A 331 0.97 29.41 7.74
C GLY A 331 0.50 28.90 9.10
N GLN A 332 -0.45 29.64 9.70
CA GLN A 332 -1.06 29.35 11.00
C GLN A 332 -1.43 27.86 11.15
N GLU A 333 -1.26 27.32 12.37
CA GLU A 333 -1.61 25.93 12.72
C GLU A 333 -3.05 25.51 12.32
N TYR A 334 -3.93 26.49 12.07
CA TYR A 334 -5.33 26.32 11.66
C TYR A 334 -5.54 25.75 10.25
N ASP A 335 -4.65 26.03 9.29
CA ASP A 335 -4.79 25.50 7.91
C ASP A 335 -4.14 24.13 7.75
N LYS A 336 -3.38 23.69 8.77
CA LYS A 336 -2.68 22.40 8.83
C LYS A 336 -3.67 21.26 9.14
N GLY A 337 -4.66 21.07 8.26
CA GLY A 337 -5.62 19.98 8.39
C GLY A 337 -6.84 20.04 7.47
N CYS A 338 -6.85 20.95 6.49
CA CYS A 338 -7.94 21.09 5.53
C CYS A 338 -7.71 20.21 4.29
N CYS A 339 -8.75 19.54 3.81
CA CYS A 339 -8.73 18.92 2.48
C CYS A 339 -8.73 19.99 1.37
N ASN A 340 -8.43 19.62 0.13
CA ASN A 340 -8.34 20.58 -1.00
C ASN A 340 -9.65 21.37 -1.14
N LYS A 341 -10.80 20.72 -1.04
CA LYS A 341 -12.11 21.38 -1.09
C LYS A 341 -12.27 22.44 0.00
N CYS A 342 -12.00 22.09 1.26
CA CYS A 342 -12.09 23.05 2.36
C CYS A 342 -11.05 24.17 2.26
N LEU A 343 -9.88 23.90 1.67
CA LEU A 343 -8.88 24.93 1.39
C LEU A 343 -9.41 25.90 0.32
N VAL A 344 -10.01 25.41 -0.76
CA VAL A 344 -10.61 26.26 -1.80
C VAL A 344 -11.76 27.10 -1.24
N ASP A 345 -12.62 26.50 -0.42
CA ASP A 345 -13.73 27.21 0.22
C ASP A 345 -13.26 28.36 1.13
N THR A 346 -12.00 28.35 1.58
CA THR A 346 -11.48 29.29 2.58
C THR A 346 -10.43 30.26 2.05
N ARG A 347 -9.59 29.81 1.11
CA ARG A 347 -8.46 30.56 0.54
C ARG A 347 -8.60 30.79 -0.97
N GLY A 348 -9.61 30.21 -1.60
CA GLY A 348 -9.85 30.28 -3.04
C GLY A 348 -8.99 29.28 -3.84
N ARG A 349 -9.32 29.17 -5.12
CA ARG A 349 -8.64 28.26 -6.07
C ARG A 349 -7.18 28.63 -6.29
N GLY A 350 -6.85 29.93 -6.39
CA GLY A 350 -5.50 30.41 -6.64
C GLY A 350 -4.49 29.95 -5.59
N GLN A 351 -4.87 29.95 -4.30
CA GLN A 351 -3.99 29.46 -3.24
C GLN A 351 -3.71 27.95 -3.36
N LEU A 352 -4.73 27.16 -3.71
CA LEU A 352 -4.57 25.73 -3.94
C LEU A 352 -3.68 25.47 -5.16
N ALA A 353 -3.88 26.21 -6.26
CA ALA A 353 -3.03 26.17 -7.46
C ALA A 353 -1.55 26.40 -7.11
N GLU A 354 -1.23 27.47 -6.37
CA GLU A 354 0.14 27.78 -5.97
C GLU A 354 0.77 26.66 -5.12
N THR A 355 0.04 26.15 -4.11
CA THR A 355 0.56 25.07 -3.27
C THR A 355 0.78 23.77 -4.06
N LEU A 356 -0.16 23.42 -4.95
CA LEU A 356 -0.03 22.25 -5.82
C LEU A 356 1.15 22.39 -6.79
N LYS A 357 1.27 23.57 -7.43
CA LYS A 357 2.33 23.91 -8.38
C LYS A 357 3.70 23.76 -7.70
N LYS A 358 3.90 24.41 -6.55
CA LYS A 358 5.15 24.32 -5.79
C LYS A 358 5.52 22.87 -5.46
N TRP A 359 4.55 22.06 -5.04
CA TRP A 359 4.83 20.66 -4.70
C TRP A 359 5.18 19.83 -5.93
N ILE A 360 4.36 19.86 -6.98
CA ILE A 360 4.60 19.02 -8.15
C ILE A 360 5.88 19.42 -8.88
N LEU A 361 6.18 20.72 -8.99
CA LEU A 361 7.43 21.21 -9.58
C LEU A 361 8.65 20.77 -8.77
N THR A 362 8.56 20.73 -7.44
CA THR A 362 9.64 20.20 -6.60
C THR A 362 9.92 18.72 -6.91
N LEU A 363 8.87 17.90 -7.03
CA LEU A 363 9.01 16.48 -7.37
C LEU A 363 9.52 16.27 -8.80
N LEU A 364 9.02 17.06 -9.76
CA LEU A 364 9.48 17.05 -11.14
C LEU A 364 10.96 17.45 -11.23
N ASN A 365 11.37 18.52 -10.57
CA ASN A 365 12.76 18.98 -10.56
C ASN A 365 13.71 17.93 -9.96
N LYS A 366 13.31 17.27 -8.87
CA LYS A 366 14.07 16.15 -8.30
C LYS A 366 14.23 15.01 -9.31
N ARG A 367 13.17 14.69 -10.05
CA ARG A 367 13.21 13.62 -11.05
C ARG A 367 13.99 13.99 -12.31
N LEU A 368 13.85 15.23 -12.78
CA LEU A 368 14.61 15.79 -13.89
C LEU A 368 16.10 15.80 -13.56
N SER A 369 16.48 16.28 -12.38
CA SER A 369 17.86 16.23 -11.88
C SER A 369 18.41 14.80 -11.86
N PHE A 370 17.62 13.81 -11.39
CA PHE A 370 18.02 12.42 -11.43
C PHE A 370 18.26 11.90 -12.87
N LEU A 371 17.35 12.20 -13.81
CA LEU A 371 17.52 11.83 -15.22
C LEU A 371 18.72 12.53 -15.86
N SER A 372 18.94 13.80 -15.54
CA SER A 372 20.10 14.56 -15.98
C SER A 372 21.39 13.92 -15.47
N SER A 373 21.48 13.59 -14.18
CA SER A 373 22.65 12.90 -13.63
C SER A 373 22.88 11.53 -14.27
N GLN A 374 21.82 10.79 -14.66
CA GLN A 374 21.98 9.56 -15.43
C GLN A 374 22.57 9.82 -16.82
N LEU A 375 22.09 10.82 -17.56
CA LEU A 375 22.63 11.18 -18.87
C LEU A 375 24.10 11.62 -18.77
N CYS A 376 24.43 12.47 -17.80
CA CYS A 376 25.81 12.89 -17.52
C CYS A 376 26.70 11.68 -17.16
N HIS A 377 26.22 10.80 -16.29
CA HIS A 377 26.96 9.60 -15.91
C HIS A 377 27.18 8.67 -17.11
N HIS A 378 26.17 8.46 -17.94
CA HIS A 378 26.29 7.66 -19.17
C HIS A 378 27.32 8.28 -20.10
N PHE A 379 27.21 9.58 -20.40
CA PHE A 379 28.19 10.31 -21.21
C PHE A 379 29.62 10.18 -20.66
N ASN A 380 29.81 10.47 -19.36
CA ASN A 380 31.12 10.42 -18.70
C ASN A 380 31.67 8.98 -18.59
N SER A 381 30.83 7.95 -18.49
CA SER A 381 31.29 6.56 -18.49
C SER A 381 31.88 6.13 -19.83
N HIS A 382 31.36 6.69 -20.93
CA HIS A 382 31.86 6.48 -22.29
C HIS A 382 33.02 7.41 -22.64
N HIS A 383 33.21 8.51 -21.90
CA HIS A 383 34.37 9.41 -21.98
C HIS A 383 35.73 8.70 -21.80
N TYR A 384 35.79 7.58 -21.06
CA TYR A 384 37.05 6.88 -20.78
C TYR A 384 37.12 5.47 -21.37
N LYS A 385 36.00 4.72 -21.41
CA LYS A 385 36.01 3.32 -21.86
C LYS A 385 36.06 3.14 -23.37
N ALA A 386 35.60 4.12 -24.15
CA ALA A 386 35.57 4.01 -25.61
C ALA A 386 36.86 4.50 -26.29
N VAL A 387 37.59 5.42 -25.64
CA VAL A 387 38.84 6.02 -26.17
C VAL A 387 39.93 4.96 -26.38
N SER A 388 39.96 3.93 -25.53
CA SER A 388 40.98 2.86 -25.56
C SER A 388 40.82 1.88 -26.72
N HIS A 389 39.73 1.95 -27.48
CA HIS A 389 39.42 1.00 -28.55
C HIS A 389 39.37 1.64 -29.94
N LEU A 390 39.41 2.98 -30.04
CA LEU A 390 39.55 3.67 -31.32
C LEU A 390 41.01 3.62 -31.81
N PRO A 391 41.27 3.60 -33.13
CA PRO A 391 42.61 3.76 -33.66
C PRO A 391 43.22 5.12 -33.24
N GLN A 392 44.55 5.21 -33.29
CA GLN A 392 45.30 6.31 -32.66
C GLN A 392 44.92 7.71 -33.18
N VAL A 393 44.58 7.81 -34.47
CA VAL A 393 44.22 9.09 -35.12
C VAL A 393 42.85 9.56 -34.61
N GLU A 394 41.84 8.71 -34.72
CA GLU A 394 40.46 8.99 -34.28
C GLU A 394 40.37 9.15 -32.76
N ALA A 395 41.15 8.39 -32.00
CA ALA A 395 41.28 8.54 -30.56
C ALA A 395 41.87 9.92 -30.17
N GLY A 396 42.80 10.44 -30.98
CA GLY A 396 43.36 11.79 -30.82
C GLY A 396 42.32 12.88 -31.09
N GLU A 397 41.57 12.76 -32.18
CA GLU A 397 40.47 13.68 -32.51
C GLU A 397 39.36 13.67 -31.45
N TRP A 398 38.99 12.48 -30.98
CA TRP A 398 38.00 12.33 -29.92
C TRP A 398 38.46 13.01 -28.62
N ARG A 399 39.75 12.91 -28.26
CA ARG A 399 40.30 13.59 -27.08
C ARG A 399 40.16 15.12 -27.19
N VAL A 400 40.44 15.70 -28.35
CA VAL A 400 40.27 17.15 -28.59
C VAL A 400 38.80 17.56 -28.44
N LEU A 401 37.87 16.77 -29.00
CA LEU A 401 36.43 17.02 -28.85
C LEU A 401 35.98 16.95 -27.38
N LEU A 402 36.54 16.03 -26.60
CA LEU A 402 36.27 15.90 -25.17
C LEU A 402 36.86 17.07 -24.35
N GLU A 403 38.08 17.53 -24.66
CA GLU A 403 38.68 18.72 -24.03
C GLU A 403 37.85 19.99 -24.26
N GLN A 404 37.14 20.05 -25.40
CA GLN A 404 36.20 21.11 -25.73
C GLN A 404 34.79 20.90 -25.13
N THR A 405 34.57 19.81 -24.40
CA THR A 405 33.27 19.50 -23.79
C THR A 405 33.33 19.81 -22.30
N PRO A 406 32.44 20.66 -21.77
CA PRO A 406 32.37 20.90 -20.33
C PRO A 406 32.16 19.59 -19.57
N TRP A 407 32.84 19.45 -18.44
CA TRP A 407 32.61 18.30 -17.57
C TRP A 407 31.24 18.42 -16.90
N PHE A 408 30.36 17.47 -17.16
CA PHE A 408 29.05 17.43 -16.52
C PHE A 408 29.14 16.79 -15.13
N SER A 409 29.19 17.63 -14.09
CA SER A 409 29.24 17.18 -12.70
C SER A 409 27.83 16.79 -12.18
N PRO A 410 27.65 15.59 -11.62
CA PRO A 410 26.35 15.14 -11.07
C PRO A 410 25.87 15.89 -9.82
N GLY A 411 26.66 16.83 -9.26
CA GLY A 411 26.47 17.38 -7.91
C GLY A 411 26.11 18.88 -7.84
N THR A 412 26.16 19.62 -8.94
CA THR A 412 25.73 21.02 -8.97
C THR A 412 24.26 21.09 -9.36
N SER A 413 23.45 21.87 -8.64
CA SER A 413 21.98 21.89 -8.73
C SER A 413 21.39 22.44 -10.05
N LEU A 414 22.13 22.36 -11.16
CA LEU A 414 21.67 22.72 -12.48
C LEU A 414 21.12 21.46 -13.14
N SER A 415 19.79 21.38 -13.27
CA SER A 415 19.17 20.54 -14.29
C SER A 415 19.85 20.84 -15.63
N LEU A 416 20.31 19.81 -16.36
CA LEU A 416 20.82 19.98 -17.73
C LEU A 416 19.88 20.90 -18.50
N LEU A 417 20.41 21.92 -19.16
CA LEU A 417 19.63 22.73 -20.07
C LEU A 417 19.42 21.98 -21.39
N ARG A 418 18.53 22.48 -22.25
CA ARG A 418 18.32 21.87 -23.58
C ARG A 418 19.60 21.93 -24.40
N GLU A 419 20.37 23.00 -24.26
CA GLU A 419 21.66 23.21 -24.93
C GLU A 419 22.70 22.15 -24.51
N ASP A 420 22.70 21.75 -23.23
CA ASP A 420 23.62 20.72 -22.74
C ASP A 420 23.31 19.35 -23.36
N LEU A 421 22.02 19.03 -23.54
CA LEU A 421 21.58 17.79 -24.21
C LEU A 421 21.93 17.81 -25.69
N ASP A 422 21.75 18.94 -26.37
CA ASP A 422 22.12 19.10 -27.77
C ASP A 422 23.62 18.91 -27.98
N LEU A 423 24.45 19.38 -27.03
CA LEU A 423 25.88 19.14 -27.03
C LEU A 423 26.22 17.65 -26.84
N ILE A 424 25.62 16.99 -25.84
CA ILE A 424 25.79 15.54 -25.61
C ILE A 424 25.44 14.73 -26.86
N ASN A 425 24.33 15.07 -27.53
CA ASN A 425 23.89 14.41 -28.76
C ASN A 425 24.80 14.70 -29.95
N THR A 426 25.34 15.92 -30.03
CA THR A 426 26.33 16.27 -31.04
C THR A 426 27.62 15.47 -30.85
N ARG A 427 28.11 15.34 -29.61
CA ARG A 427 29.29 14.51 -29.30
C ARG A 427 29.05 13.03 -29.59
N ARG A 428 27.85 12.51 -29.32
CA ARG A 428 27.48 11.12 -29.66
C ARG A 428 27.53 10.87 -31.17
N ARG A 429 27.03 11.80 -31.99
CA ARG A 429 27.10 11.71 -33.46
C ARG A 429 28.55 11.76 -33.95
N GLN A 430 29.34 12.71 -33.44
CA GLN A 430 30.75 12.83 -33.81
C GLN A 430 31.57 11.58 -33.44
N TRP A 431 31.26 10.92 -32.33
CA TRP A 431 31.89 9.65 -31.98
C TRP A 431 31.53 8.54 -32.98
N LYS A 432 30.27 8.49 -33.44
CA LYS A 432 29.84 7.52 -34.46
C LYS A 432 30.52 7.76 -35.80
N ASP A 433 30.62 9.02 -36.21
CA ASP A 433 31.34 9.42 -37.42
C ASP A 433 32.82 8.98 -37.36
N LEU A 434 33.48 9.17 -36.20
CA LEU A 434 34.84 8.70 -35.98
C LEU A 434 34.95 7.17 -36.10
N LEU A 435 34.03 6.43 -35.49
CA LEU A 435 34.00 4.97 -35.59
C LEU A 435 33.79 4.50 -37.02
N ASP A 436 32.90 5.15 -37.78
CA ASP A 436 32.60 4.75 -39.15
C ASP A 436 33.78 5.06 -40.09
N ARG A 437 34.49 6.19 -39.91
CA ARG A 437 35.76 6.45 -40.63
C ARG A 437 36.88 5.45 -40.30
N ALA A 438 36.96 5.03 -39.04
CA ALA A 438 37.92 4.00 -38.62
C ALA A 438 37.64 2.65 -39.32
N LYS A 439 36.37 2.28 -39.49
CA LYS A 439 35.96 1.08 -40.23
C LYS A 439 36.29 1.15 -41.72
N GLU A 440 36.09 2.31 -42.34
CA GLU A 440 36.46 2.52 -43.74
C GLU A 440 37.96 2.35 -43.96
N SER A 441 38.77 2.73 -42.97
CA SER A 441 40.22 2.66 -43.02
C SER A 441 40.80 1.26 -42.73
N ASP A 442 40.09 0.41 -41.98
CA ASP A 442 40.52 -0.95 -41.60
C ASP A 442 39.35 -1.96 -41.47
N PRO A 443 38.67 -2.31 -42.57
CA PRO A 443 37.40 -3.04 -42.52
C PRO A 443 37.47 -4.45 -41.91
N GLU A 444 38.66 -5.04 -41.81
CA GLU A 444 38.87 -6.40 -41.28
C GLU A 444 39.02 -6.45 -39.74
N ASN A 445 39.04 -5.30 -39.06
CA ASN A 445 39.24 -5.26 -37.62
C ASN A 445 38.00 -5.72 -36.84
N SER A 446 38.12 -6.91 -36.23
CA SER A 446 37.04 -7.53 -35.45
C SER A 446 36.63 -6.73 -34.20
N GLN A 447 37.44 -5.77 -33.73
CA GLN A 447 37.11 -4.92 -32.58
C GLN A 447 35.98 -3.93 -32.88
N TYR A 448 35.71 -3.60 -34.14
CA TYR A 448 34.63 -2.68 -34.50
C TYR A 448 33.24 -3.21 -34.17
N ARG A 449 33.03 -4.54 -34.16
CA ARG A 449 31.77 -5.13 -33.69
C ARG A 449 31.52 -4.83 -32.22
N VAL A 450 32.56 -4.90 -31.40
CA VAL A 450 32.46 -4.58 -29.96
C VAL A 450 32.14 -3.10 -29.76
N LEU A 451 32.72 -2.22 -30.58
CA LEU A 451 32.46 -0.78 -30.52
C LEU A 451 31.05 -0.42 -30.99
N ASP A 452 30.55 -1.05 -32.04
CA ASP A 452 29.14 -0.89 -32.47
C ASP A 452 28.17 -1.36 -31.38
N ASP A 453 28.40 -2.52 -30.78
CA ASP A 453 27.56 -3.01 -29.67
C ASP A 453 27.56 -2.07 -28.46
N LEU A 454 28.71 -1.46 -28.16
CA LEU A 454 28.85 -0.47 -27.10
C LEU A 454 28.12 0.84 -27.45
N TYR A 455 28.21 1.29 -28.69
CA TYR A 455 27.50 2.45 -29.20
C TYR A 455 26.00 2.24 -29.18
N ASP A 456 25.51 1.13 -29.72
CA ASP A 456 24.10 0.77 -29.74
C ASP A 456 23.50 0.73 -28.34
N LYS A 457 24.25 0.17 -27.37
CA LYS A 457 23.82 0.16 -25.96
C LYS A 457 23.79 1.55 -25.36
N TRP A 458 24.77 2.39 -25.69
CA TRP A 458 24.81 3.78 -25.25
C TRP A 458 23.64 4.57 -25.82
N ASP A 459 23.46 4.50 -27.14
CA ASP A 459 22.44 5.22 -27.89
C ASP A 459 21.03 4.86 -27.43
N ARG A 460 20.68 3.57 -27.41
CA ARG A 460 19.37 3.10 -26.94
C ARG A 460 19.06 3.52 -25.50
N ARG A 461 20.06 3.52 -24.60
CA ARG A 461 19.86 3.92 -23.20
C ARG A 461 19.73 5.43 -23.07
N SER A 462 20.59 6.19 -23.73
CA SER A 462 20.54 7.65 -23.68
C SER A 462 19.27 8.18 -24.33
N ASP A 463 18.83 7.63 -25.46
CA ASP A 463 17.56 8.00 -26.10
C ASP A 463 16.35 7.72 -25.21
N ALA A 464 16.37 6.60 -24.48
CA ALA A 464 15.30 6.27 -23.55
C ALA A 464 15.22 7.28 -22.39
N ILE A 465 16.37 7.66 -21.82
CA ILE A 465 16.45 8.61 -20.72
C ILE A 465 16.11 10.02 -21.21
N GLU A 466 16.64 10.44 -22.36
CA GLU A 466 16.40 11.75 -22.97
C GLU A 466 14.92 11.93 -23.35
N SER A 467 14.31 10.93 -23.98
CA SER A 467 12.88 10.96 -24.32
C SER A 467 12.03 11.16 -23.06
N LYS A 468 12.40 10.48 -21.96
CA LYS A 468 11.72 10.63 -20.67
C LYS A 468 11.97 12.01 -20.05
N TRP A 469 13.17 12.55 -20.18
CA TRP A 469 13.53 13.89 -19.71
C TRP A 469 12.75 14.97 -20.47
N LYS A 470 12.73 14.91 -21.81
CA LYS A 470 11.97 15.82 -22.69
C LYS A 470 10.48 15.80 -22.37
N TRP A 471 9.92 14.62 -22.16
CA TRP A 471 8.53 14.48 -21.73
C TRP A 471 8.27 15.16 -20.38
N MET A 472 9.12 14.93 -19.37
CA MET A 472 8.96 15.56 -18.06
C MET A 472 9.14 17.08 -18.09
N MET A 473 10.02 17.59 -18.95
CA MET A 473 10.16 19.02 -19.19
C MET A 473 8.90 19.62 -19.85
N GLY A 474 8.32 18.93 -20.85
CA GLY A 474 7.05 19.35 -21.44
C GLY A 474 5.91 19.38 -20.42
N CYS A 475 5.82 18.37 -19.55
CA CYS A 475 4.86 18.36 -18.43
C CYS A 475 5.10 19.55 -17.49
N ARG A 476 6.37 19.87 -17.19
CA ARG A 476 6.74 20.98 -16.31
C ARG A 476 6.29 22.33 -16.90
N GLU A 477 6.61 22.58 -18.16
CA GLU A 477 6.23 23.80 -18.90
C GLU A 477 4.70 23.96 -18.93
N GLU A 478 3.98 22.87 -19.25
CA GLU A 478 2.51 22.87 -19.29
C GLU A 478 1.86 23.19 -17.92
N ILE A 479 2.44 22.69 -16.83
CA ILE A 479 1.99 23.00 -15.45
C ILE A 479 2.34 24.44 -15.06
N GLU A 480 3.51 24.93 -15.47
CA GLU A 480 3.93 26.30 -15.20
C GLU A 480 2.99 27.31 -15.88
N ASP A 481 2.56 27.02 -17.11
CA ASP A 481 1.64 27.82 -17.92
C ASP A 481 0.18 27.72 -17.47
N ASN A 482 -0.29 26.55 -17.03
CA ASN A 482 -1.68 26.32 -16.64
C ASN A 482 -1.81 25.60 -15.28
N PRO A 483 -1.55 26.30 -14.16
CA PRO A 483 -1.66 25.70 -12.82
C PRO A 483 -3.10 25.32 -12.43
N GLU A 484 -4.13 25.89 -13.06
CA GLU A 484 -5.53 25.53 -12.80
C GLU A 484 -5.84 24.06 -13.13
N LEU A 485 -5.10 23.42 -14.04
CA LEU A 485 -5.22 21.99 -14.32
C LEU A 485 -5.01 21.13 -13.06
N LEU A 486 -4.11 21.56 -12.17
CA LEU A 486 -3.86 20.89 -10.89
C LEU A 486 -5.06 21.03 -9.96
N VAL A 487 -5.73 22.18 -9.96
CA VAL A 487 -6.90 22.44 -9.13
C VAL A 487 -8.07 21.58 -9.59
N ASP A 488 -8.34 21.54 -10.89
CA ASP A 488 -9.41 20.70 -11.45
C ASP A 488 -9.16 19.23 -11.14
N TRP A 489 -7.94 18.74 -11.40
CA TRP A 489 -7.55 17.38 -11.02
C TRP A 489 -7.73 17.09 -9.52
N ALA A 490 -7.33 18.03 -8.65
CA ALA A 490 -7.41 17.85 -7.21
C ALA A 490 -8.87 17.85 -6.70
N LEU A 491 -9.72 18.69 -7.28
CA LEU A 491 -11.12 18.85 -6.87
C LEU A 491 -12.03 17.77 -7.45
N ASP A 492 -11.79 17.32 -8.69
CA ASP A 492 -12.51 16.19 -9.30
C ASP A 492 -12.30 14.90 -8.49
N ARG A 493 -11.13 14.77 -7.87
CA ARG A 493 -10.78 13.65 -7.00
C ARG A 493 -11.23 13.82 -5.55
N ASP A 494 -11.53 15.05 -5.12
CA ASP A 494 -11.96 15.35 -3.76
C ASP A 494 -13.43 14.93 -3.56
N GLY A 495 -13.60 13.72 -3.02
CA GLY A 495 -14.91 13.09 -2.85
C GLY A 495 -15.24 12.07 -3.94
N ALA A 496 -14.51 12.07 -5.07
CA ALA A 496 -14.40 10.88 -5.91
C ALA A 496 -13.55 9.87 -5.15
N ALA A 497 -14.27 9.04 -4.43
CA ALA A 497 -13.78 7.80 -3.92
C ALA A 497 -13.25 6.96 -5.11
N PHE A 498 -11.94 7.03 -5.34
CA PHE A 498 -11.10 5.99 -5.97
C PHE A 498 -11.23 5.84 -7.48
N THR A 499 -10.33 6.51 -8.20
CA THR A 499 -9.74 6.02 -9.46
C THR A 499 -8.24 5.92 -9.27
#